data_AF-A0A971RQH9-F1
#
_entry.id   AF-A0A971RQH9-F1
#
_cell.length_a   1.000
_cell.length_b   1.000
_cell.length_c   1.000
_cell.angle_alpha   90.00
_cell.angle_beta   90.00
_cell.angle_gamma   90.00
#
_symmetry.space_group_name_H-M   'P 1'
#
loop_
_entity.id
_entity.type
_entity.pdbx_description
1 polymer ?
#
loop_
_entity_poly.entity_id
_entity_poly.type
_entity_poly.pdbx_seq_one_letter_code
_entity_poly.pdbx_strand_id
1 'polypeptide(L)'
;YEIVWGDNPNTPLLEVRKGLDLALQEARWRHQFLLLQERMEEFTRAHAVEYQLGVDEEYIYVALLDGTHILREAIPLIQVGGGAN
;
A
#
# COMPACT_ATOMS: atom_id res chain seq x y z
N TYR A 1 -26.07 8.65 -2.94
CA TYR A 1 -24.91 9.46 -3.32
C TYR A 1 -23.77 8.51 -3.60
N GLU A 2 -23.35 8.40 -4.86
CA GLU A 2 -22.20 7.59 -5.25
C GLU A 2 -20.96 8.46 -4.99
N ILE A 3 -20.22 8.15 -3.93
CA ILE A 3 -18.92 8.81 -3.70
C ILE A 3 -17.96 8.15 -4.68
N VAL A 4 -17.76 8.79 -5.83
CA VAL A 4 -16.70 8.43 -6.77
C VAL A 4 -15.39 8.87 -6.11
N TRP A 5 -14.78 7.96 -5.35
CA TRP A 5 -13.44 8.16 -4.82
C TRP A 5 -12.46 8.04 -5.99
N GLY A 6 -12.06 9.17 -6.57
CA GLY A 6 -10.92 9.23 -7.49
C GLY A 6 -9.64 9.34 -6.68
N ASP A 7 -8.63 8.51 -6.98
CA ASP A 7 -7.31 8.73 -6.39
C ASP A 7 -6.75 10.07 -6.88
N ASN A 8 -6.29 10.87 -5.92
CA ASN A 8 -5.70 12.19 -6.14
C ASN A 8 -4.43 12.27 -5.29
N PRO A 9 -3.38 11.50 -5.63
CA PRO A 9 -2.17 11.47 -4.84
C PRO A 9 -1.44 12.81 -4.90
N ASN A 10 -0.80 13.18 -3.79
CA ASN A 10 0.14 14.29 -3.72
C ASN A 10 1.57 13.77 -3.50
N THR A 11 2.56 14.67 -3.49
CA THR A 11 3.97 14.30 -3.34
C THR A 11 4.25 13.47 -2.08
N PRO A 12 3.75 13.85 -0.88
CA PRO A 12 3.89 13.02 0.32
C PRO A 12 3.39 11.58 0.16
N LEU A 13 2.21 11.38 -0.45
CA LEU A 13 1.66 10.03 -0.66
C LEU A 13 2.50 9.20 -1.62
N LEU A 14 3.06 9.81 -2.67
CA LEU A 14 3.94 9.14 -3.61
C LEU A 14 5.30 8.79 -2.99
N GLU A 15 5.85 9.65 -2.14
CA GLU A 15 7.10 9.38 -1.41
C GLU A 15 6.93 8.25 -0.40
N VAL A 16 5.82 8.26 0.36
CA VAL A 16 5.47 7.15 1.26
C VAL A 16 5.29 5.87 0.46
N ARG A 17 4.53 5.91 -0.64
CA ARG A 17 4.32 4.73 -1.49
C ARG A 17 5.63 4.12 -2.01
N LYS A 18 6.55 4.97 -2.45
CA LYS A 18 7.88 4.57 -2.92
C LYS A 18 8.75 4.02 -1.79
N GLY A 19 8.67 4.60 -0.59
CA GLY A 19 9.34 4.07 0.61
C GLY A 19 8.80 2.70 1.02
N LEU A 20 7.50 2.47 0.80
CA LEU A 20 6.83 1.21 1.11
C LEU A 20 7.07 0.10 0.08
N ASP A 21 7.57 0.40 -1.12
CA ASP A 21 7.79 -0.62 -2.17
C ASP A 21 8.63 -1.79 -1.68
N LEU A 22 9.72 -1.51 -0.96
CA LEU A 22 10.61 -2.55 -0.46
C LEU A 22 9.93 -3.39 0.62
N ALA A 23 9.25 -2.75 1.56
CA ALA A 23 8.53 -3.43 2.64
C ALA A 23 7.39 -4.31 2.08
N LEU A 24 6.67 -3.83 1.06
CA LEU A 24 5.61 -4.56 0.38
C LEU A 24 6.15 -5.77 -0.39
N GLN A 25 7.29 -5.63 -1.05
CA GLN A 25 7.97 -6.75 -1.73
C GLN A 25 8.41 -7.82 -0.73
N GLU A 26 9.01 -7.42 0.39
CA GLU A 26 9.45 -8.36 1.44
C GLU A 26 8.27 -9.06 2.11
N ALA A 27 7.20 -8.33 2.43
CA ALA A 27 5.99 -8.87 3.02
C ALA A 27 5.31 -9.87 2.08
N ARG A 28 5.25 -9.55 0.78
CA ARG A 28 4.75 -10.45 -0.26
C ARG A 28 5.54 -11.75 -0.32
N TRP A 29 6.87 -11.69 -0.34
CA TRP A 29 7.70 -12.89 -0.47
C TRP A 29 7.74 -13.75 0.79
N ARG A 30 7.76 -13.12 1.96
CA ARG A 30 7.96 -13.83 3.23
C ARG A 30 6.68 -14.11 4.00
N HIS A 31 5.52 -13.64 3.51
CA HIS A 31 4.25 -13.64 4.23
C HIS A 31 4.38 -12.97 5.62
N GLN A 32 5.28 -12.00 5.73
CA GLN A 32 5.60 -11.30 6.98
C GLN A 32 4.78 -10.01 7.09
N PHE A 33 3.46 -10.15 7.21
CA PHE A 33 2.52 -9.03 7.27
C PHE A 33 2.65 -8.15 8.52
N LEU A 34 3.09 -8.73 9.64
CA LEU A 34 3.38 -7.98 10.85
C LEU A 34 4.50 -6.95 10.62
N LEU A 35 5.56 -7.37 9.92
CA LEU A 35 6.68 -6.50 9.55
C LEU A 35 6.23 -5.39 8.60
N LEU A 36 5.28 -5.68 7.69
CA LEU A 36 4.70 -4.65 6.81
C LEU A 36 3.96 -3.58 7.60
N GLN A 37 3.17 -3.96 8.60
CA GLN A 37 2.43 -3.01 9.43
C GLN A 37 3.39 -2.11 10.22
N GLU A 38 4.43 -2.67 10.82
CA GLU A 38 5.45 -1.90 11.54
C GLU A 38 6.14 -0.89 10.62
N ARG A 39 6.54 -1.31 9.42
CA ARG A 39 7.15 -0.42 8.42
C ARG A 39 6.19 0.65 7.94
N MET A 40 4.93 0.30 7.69
CA MET A 40 3.92 1.29 7.32
C MET A 40 3.77 2.35 8.40
N GLU A 41 3.67 1.96 9.66
CA GLU A 41 3.53 2.91 10.76
C GLU A 41 4.74 3.83 10.90
N GLU A 42 5.96 3.31 10.75
CA GLU A 42 7.19 4.11 10.76
C GLU A 42 7.20 5.16 9.64
N PHE A 43 6.90 4.74 8.40
CA PHE A 43 6.97 5.61 7.22
C PHE A 43 5.84 6.64 7.19
N THR A 44 4.61 6.24 7.52
CA THR A 44 3.47 7.15 7.45
C THR A 44 3.57 8.21 8.56
N ARG A 45 4.07 7.85 9.75
CA ARG A 45 4.34 8.78 10.85
C ARG A 45 5.39 9.83 10.47
N ALA A 46 6.44 9.45 9.75
CA ALA A 46 7.47 10.39 9.31
C ALA A 46 6.94 11.46 8.33
N HIS A 47 5.87 11.14 7.59
CA HIS A 47 5.27 12.03 6.58
C HIS A 47 3.90 12.60 6.99
N ALA A 48 3.44 12.38 8.23
CA ALA A 48 2.12 12.76 8.72
C ALA A 48 0.95 12.27 7.84
N VAL A 49 1.14 11.10 7.21
CA VAL A 49 0.16 10.44 6.35
C VAL A 49 -0.64 9.44 7.20
N GLU A 50 -1.94 9.35 6.98
CA GLU A 50 -2.77 8.29 7.54
C GLU A 50 -2.78 7.09 6.59
N TYR A 51 -2.93 5.87 7.12
CA TYR A 51 -3.00 4.68 6.29
C TYR A 51 -4.05 3.68 6.75
N GLN A 52 -4.50 2.87 5.81
CA GLN A 52 -5.30 1.68 6.05
C GLN A 52 -4.66 0.51 5.30
N LEU A 53 -4.56 -0.63 5.99
CA LEU A 53 -4.05 -1.87 5.43
C LEU A 53 -5.10 -2.96 5.59
N GLY A 54 -5.46 -3.59 4.47
CA GLY A 54 -6.26 -4.80 4.43
C GLY A 54 -5.47 -5.93 3.77
N VAL A 55 -5.69 -7.17 4.19
CA VAL A 55 -5.08 -8.35 3.57
C VAL A 55 -6.15 -9.43 3.46
N ASP A 56 -6.23 -10.06 2.29
CA ASP A 56 -6.98 -11.30 2.09
C ASP A 56 -6.08 -12.40 1.50
N GLU A 57 -6.67 -13.50 1.02
CA GLU A 57 -5.94 -14.65 0.50
C GLU A 57 -5.15 -14.34 -0.78
N GLU A 58 -5.53 -13.30 -1.53
CA GLU A 58 -4.99 -13.01 -2.86
C GLU A 58 -4.30 -11.64 -2.95
N TYR A 59 -4.67 -10.68 -2.09
CA TYR A 59 -4.27 -9.28 -2.20
C TYR A 59 -3.91 -8.63 -0.86
N ILE A 60 -3.03 -7.64 -0.96
CA ILE A 60 -2.80 -6.60 0.05
C ILE A 60 -3.45 -5.32 -0.47
N TYR A 61 -4.37 -4.76 0.31
CA TYR A 61 -4.99 -3.47 0.04
C TYR A 61 -4.32 -2.39 0.88
N VAL A 62 -3.76 -1.38 0.21
CA VAL A 62 -3.16 -0.21 0.85
C VAL A 62 -3.99 1.01 0.50
N ALA A 63 -4.38 1.79 1.49
CA ALA A 63 -4.89 3.14 1.31
C ALA A 63 -4.00 4.10 2.09
N LEU A 64 -3.52 5.15 1.43
CA LEU A 64 -2.82 6.27 2.05
C LEU A 64 -3.69 7.52 1.93
N LEU A 65 -3.81 8.27 3.01
CA LEU A 65 -4.64 9.47 3.09
C LEU A 65 -3.81 10.65 3.63
N ASP A 66 -3.93 11.80 2.95
CA ASP A 66 -3.37 13.06 3.38
C ASP A 66 -4.40 14.18 3.15
N GLY A 67 -5.21 14.46 4.17
CA GLY A 67 -6.30 15.42 4.11
C GLY A 67 -7.35 15.06 3.06
N THR A 68 -7.30 15.72 1.89
CA THR A 68 -8.20 15.46 0.76
C THR A 68 -7.59 14.55 -0.32
N HIS A 69 -6.30 14.22 -0.17
CA HIS A 69 -5.57 13.37 -1.09
C HIS A 69 -5.64 11.92 -0.64
N ILE A 70 -5.88 11.03 -1.60
CA ILE A 70 -6.02 9.60 -1.35
C ILE A 70 -5.26 8.87 -2.45
N LEU A 71 -4.52 7.84 -2.07
CA LEU A 71 -3.91 6.86 -2.95
C LEU A 71 -4.32 5.47 -2.48
N ARG A 72 -4.91 4.65 -3.37
CA ARG A 72 -5.30 3.28 -3.05
C ARG A 72 -4.71 2.30 -4.04
N GLU A 73 -4.27 1.17 -3.54
CA GLU A 73 -3.65 0.14 -4.36
C GLU A 73 -4.00 -1.25 -3.84
N ALA A 74 -4.21 -2.17 -4.78
CA ALA A 74 -4.35 -3.59 -4.51
C ALA A 74 -3.13 -4.32 -5.08
N ILE A 75 -2.36 -4.96 -4.20
CA ILE A 75 -1.09 -5.60 -4.52
C ILE A 75 -1.29 -7.11 -4.42
N PRO A 76 -1.21 -7.86 -5.54
CA PRO A 76 -1.42 -9.30 -5.52
C PRO A 76 -0.30 -10.01 -4.75
N LEU A 77 -0.66 -10.92 -3.86
CA LEU A 77 0.24 -11.76 -3.08
C LEU A 77 0.93 -12.79 -3.97
N ILE A 78 0.14 -13.48 -4.77
CA ILE A 78 0.62 -14.50 -5.71
C ILE A 78 1.18 -13.78 -6.94
N GLN A 79 2.37 -14.15 -7.42
CA GLN A 79 2.70 -13.83 -8.80
C GLN A 79 1.74 -14.63 -9.65
N VAL A 80 0.78 -13.98 -10.32
CA VAL A 80 0.20 -14.57 -11.53
C VAL A 80 1.41 -14.87 -12.40
N GLY A 81 1.77 -16.15 -12.47
CA GLY A 81 2.89 -16.60 -13.25
C GLY A 81 2.66 -16.08 -14.66
N GLY A 82 3.49 -15.12 -15.07
CA GLY A 82 3.72 -14.85 -16.47
C GLY A 82 4.46 -16.04 -17.05
N GLY A 83 3.77 -17.18 -17.17
CA GLY A 83 4.04 -18.16 -18.19
C GLY A 83 3.58 -17.56 -19.50
N ALA A 84 4.48 -16.93 -20.23
CA ALA A 84 4.38 -16.78 -21.67
C ALA A 84 5.79 -16.90 -22.24
N ASN A 85 5.92 -17.88 -23.12
CA ASN A 85 7.09 -18.34 -23.87
C ASN A 85 8.01 -17.24 -24.42
#